data_AF-A0A840INY7-F1
#
_entry.id   AF-A0A840INY7-F1
#
_cell.length_a   1.000
_cell.length_b   1.000
_cell.length_c   1.000
_cell.angle_alpha   90.00
_cell.angle_beta   90.00
_cell.angle_gamma   90.00
#
_symmetry.space_group_name_H-M   'P 1'
#
loop_
_entity.id
_entity.type
_entity.pdbx_description
1 polymer ?
#
loop_
_entity_poly.entity_id
_entity_poly.type
_entity_poly.pdbx_seq_one_letter_code
_entity_poly.pdbx_strand_id
1 'polypeptide(L)'
;MEDPHEHEPVRVSAPGRKAWAIPAAAAGFALFVAAGARVLVLFAGSMMSSVALIGSWLILTLGLAYAGVRLRPGLGAALLAGFAAGVLAIAFFGGMRMLT
;
A
#
# COMPACT_ATOMS: atom_id res chain seq x y z
N MET A 1 54.17 21.15 9.00
CA MET A 1 53.28 21.08 10.17
C MET A 1 51.88 21.09 9.56
N GLU A 2 51.51 19.93 9.01
CA GLU A 2 50.25 19.75 8.28
C GLU A 2 49.23 19.16 9.25
N ASP A 3 48.15 19.92 9.49
CA ASP A 3 46.96 19.45 10.19
C ASP A 3 46.26 18.40 9.32
N PRO A 4 46.10 17.15 9.79
CA PRO A 4 45.33 16.16 9.07
C PRO A 4 43.84 16.48 9.25
N HIS A 5 43.20 16.94 8.17
CA HIS A 5 41.75 17.01 8.08
C HIS A 5 41.16 15.61 8.30
N GLU A 6 40.72 15.35 9.53
CA GLU A 6 39.93 14.18 9.88
C GLU A 6 38.62 14.20 9.08
N HIS A 7 38.58 13.37 8.03
CA HIS A 7 37.34 13.00 7.38
C HIS A 7 36.50 12.20 8.37
N GLU A 8 35.67 12.91 9.15
CA GLU A 8 34.63 12.28 9.96
C GLU A 8 33.74 11.45 9.03
N PRO A 9 33.76 10.10 9.13
CA PRO A 9 32.95 9.28 8.27
C PRO A 9 31.50 9.52 8.66
N VAL A 10 30.73 10.13 7.76
CA VAL A 10 29.28 10.27 7.86
C VAL A 10 28.71 8.91 8.23
N ARG A 11 28.40 8.72 9.51
CA ARG A 11 27.73 7.51 9.98
C ARG A 11 26.36 7.53 9.37
N VAL A 12 26.21 6.86 8.23
CA VAL A 12 24.91 6.49 7.67
C VAL A 12 24.27 5.57 8.71
N SER A 13 23.53 6.18 9.63
CA SER A 13 22.81 5.47 10.67
C SER A 13 21.78 4.59 9.98
N ALA A 14 22.09 3.29 9.88
CA ALA A 14 21.21 2.31 9.27
C ALA A 14 19.80 2.49 9.87
N PRO A 15 18.76 2.68 9.05
CA PRO A 15 17.40 2.90 9.56
C PRO A 15 17.03 1.69 10.42
N GLY A 16 16.94 1.90 11.73
CA GLY A 16 16.67 0.83 12.69
C GLY A 16 15.39 0.08 12.32
N ARG A 17 15.28 -1.21 12.67
CA ARG A 17 14.15 -2.11 12.31
C ARG A 17 12.75 -1.48 12.41
N LYS A 18 12.54 -0.50 13.30
CA LYS A 18 11.27 0.22 13.46
C LYS A 18 10.95 1.19 12.31
N ALA A 19 11.95 1.76 11.64
CA ALA A 19 11.79 2.67 10.51
C ALA A 19 11.17 1.97 9.28
N TRP A 20 11.38 0.66 9.14
CA TRP A 20 10.81 -0.13 8.04
C TRP A 20 9.40 -0.65 8.31
N ALA A 21 8.93 -0.66 9.57
CA ALA A 21 7.64 -1.25 9.92
C ALA A 21 6.45 -0.51 9.27
N ILE A 22 6.55 0.81 9.13
CA ILE A 22 5.51 1.67 8.56
C ILE A 22 5.41 1.50 7.04
N PRO A 23 6.49 1.62 6.25
CA PRO A 23 6.43 1.39 4.80
C PRO A 23 6.13 -0.08 4.46
N ALA A 24 6.60 -1.04 5.26
CA ALA A 24 6.24 -2.45 5.06
C ALA A 24 4.75 -2.72 5.30
N ALA A 25 4.14 -2.07 6.31
CA ALA A 25 2.69 -2.17 6.54
C ALA A 25 1.89 -1.55 5.40
N ALA A 26 2.33 -0.39 4.87
CA ALA A 26 1.72 0.24 3.71
C ALA A 26 1.79 -0.65 2.47
N ALA A 27 2.98 -1.18 2.17
CA ALA A 27 3.19 -2.08 1.03
C ALA A 27 2.40 -3.39 1.17
N GLY A 28 2.38 -3.98 2.37
CA GLY A 28 1.58 -5.17 2.66
C GLY A 28 0.08 -4.92 2.47
N PHE A 29 -0.42 -3.76 2.91
CA PHE A 29 -1.82 -3.39 2.72
C PHE A 29 -2.15 -3.12 1.25
N ALA A 30 -1.25 -2.47 0.50
CA ALA A 30 -1.40 -2.28 -0.94
C ALA A 30 -1.53 -3.62 -1.69
N LEU A 31 -0.65 -4.58 -1.35
CA LEU A 31 -0.70 -5.94 -1.89
C LEU A 31 -1.99 -6.66 -1.50
N PHE A 32 -2.46 -6.51 -0.26
CA PHE A 32 -3.70 -7.10 0.21
C PHE A 32 -4.91 -6.58 -0.58
N VAL A 33 -4.99 -5.27 -0.79
CA VAL A 33 -6.07 -4.64 -1.58
C VAL A 33 -6.04 -5.15 -3.03
N ALA A 34 -4.87 -5.14 -3.67
CA ALA A 34 -4.70 -5.58 -5.05
C ALA A 34 -4.98 -7.09 -5.24
N ALA A 35 -4.48 -7.93 -4.33
CA ALA A 35 -4.70 -9.38 -4.36
C ALA A 35 -6.18 -9.72 -4.13
N GLY A 36 -6.83 -9.09 -3.15
CA GLY A 36 -8.25 -9.29 -2.86
C GLY A 36 -9.14 -8.92 -4.05
N ALA A 37 -8.87 -7.79 -4.71
CA ALA A 37 -9.58 -7.40 -5.92
C ALA A 37 -9.40 -8.42 -7.05
N ARG A 38 -8.19 -8.96 -7.24
CA ARG A 38 -7.94 -9.99 -8.27
C ARG A 38 -8.66 -11.30 -7.99
N VAL A 39 -8.72 -11.74 -6.74
CA VAL A 39 -9.48 -12.93 -6.34
C VAL A 39 -10.97 -12.73 -6.60
N LEU A 40 -11.53 -11.57 -6.26
CA LEU A 40 -12.95 -11.28 -6.49
C LEU A 40 -13.33 -11.24 -7.97
N VAL A 41 -12.44 -10.75 -8.83
CA VAL A 41 -12.64 -10.79 -10.29
C VAL A 41 -12.71 -12.23 -10.80
N LEU A 42 -11.94 -13.16 -10.23
CA LEU A 42 -12.00 -14.59 -10.60
C LEU A 42 -13.31 -15.26 -10.17
N PHE A 43 -13.89 -14.80 -9.06
CA PHE A 43 -15.19 -15.28 -8.57
C PHE A 43 -16.39 -14.64 -9.27
N ALA A 44 -16.18 -13.53 -9.98
CA ALA A 44 -17.25 -12.83 -10.66
C ALA A 44 -17.61 -13.54 -11.98
N GLY A 45 -18.80 -14.13 -12.04
CA GLY A 45 -19.33 -14.77 -13.24
C GLY A 45 -19.71 -13.80 -14.37
N SER A 46 -19.68 -12.49 -14.14
CA SER A 46 -19.98 -11.45 -15.13
C SER A 46 -19.22 -10.15 -14.86
N MET A 47 -18.96 -9.34 -15.90
CA MET A 47 -18.30 -8.03 -15.76
C MET A 47 -19.01 -7.10 -14.77
N MET A 48 -20.35 -7.09 -14.75
CA MET A 48 -21.13 -6.26 -13.83
C MET A 48 -20.96 -6.70 -12.38
N SER A 49 -20.91 -8.03 -12.14
CA SER A 49 -20.61 -8.59 -10.83
C SER A 49 -19.17 -8.30 -10.38
N SER A 50 -18.20 -8.29 -11.30
CA SER A 50 -16.80 -7.95 -10.98
C SER A 50 -16.67 -6.54 -10.43
N VAL A 51 -17.30 -5.57 -11.10
CA VAL A 51 -17.25 -4.16 -10.69
C VAL A 51 -17.91 -3.97 -9.32
N ALA A 52 -19.06 -4.61 -9.09
CA ALA A 52 -19.76 -4.55 -7.80
C ALA A 52 -18.94 -5.18 -6.66
N LEU A 53 -18.33 -6.35 -6.90
CA LEU A 53 -17.49 -7.03 -5.91
C LEU A 53 -16.23 -6.23 -5.58
N ILE A 54 -15.55 -5.68 -6.59
CA ILE A 54 -14.39 -4.80 -6.40
C ILE A 54 -14.81 -3.55 -5.61
N GLY A 55 -15.93 -2.92 -5.96
CA GLY A 55 -16.46 -1.75 -5.26
C GLY A 55 -16.71 -2.02 -3.78
N SER A 56 -17.44 -3.10 -3.46
CA SER A 56 -17.68 -3.52 -2.06
C SER A 56 -16.38 -3.82 -1.32
N TRP A 57 -15.41 -4.47 -1.97
CA TRP A 57 -14.10 -4.75 -1.38
C TRP A 57 -13.30 -3.49 -1.06
N LEU A 58 -13.31 -2.50 -1.95
CA LEU A 58 -12.66 -1.23 -1.72
C LEU A 58 -13.30 -0.48 -0.55
N ILE A 59 -14.63 -0.52 -0.43
CA ILE A 59 -15.35 0.09 0.71
C ILE A 59 -14.96 -0.60 2.03
N LEU A 60 -14.92 -1.94 2.04
CA LEU A 60 -14.52 -2.71 3.23
C LEU A 60 -13.08 -2.41 3.65
N THR A 61 -12.13 -2.40 2.70
CA THR A 61 -10.71 -2.13 2.97
C THR A 61 -10.48 -0.68 3.38
N LEU A 62 -11.23 0.27 2.81
CA LEU A 62 -11.21 1.67 3.24
C LEU A 62 -11.72 1.83 4.68
N GLY A 63 -12.82 1.15 5.03
CA GLY A 63 -13.33 1.12 6.40
C GLY A 63 -12.32 0.54 7.39
N LEU A 64 -11.61 -0.53 7.01
CA LEU A 64 -10.58 -1.15 7.82
C LEU A 64 -9.36 -0.23 8.01
N ALA A 65 -8.92 0.44 6.94
CA ALA A 65 -7.85 1.44 7.03
C ALA A 65 -8.25 2.61 7.94
N TYR A 66 -9.49 3.10 7.83
CA TYR A 66 -10.00 4.19 8.66
C TYR A 66 -10.14 3.79 10.14
N ALA A 67 -10.58 2.56 10.43
CA ALA A 67 -10.56 2.01 11.79
C ALA A 67 -9.12 1.92 12.34
N GLY A 68 -8.16 1.55 11.49
CA GLY A 68 -6.73 1.57 11.81
C GLY A 68 -6.21 2.98 12.13
N VAL A 69 -6.66 4.02 11.41
CA VAL A 69 -6.35 5.43 11.72
C VAL A 69 -6.85 5.83 13.11
N ARG A 70 -8.08 5.44 13.46
CA ARG A 70 -8.65 5.76 14.79
C ARG A 70 -7.88 5.11 15.94
N LEU A 71 -7.40 3.89 15.76
CA LEU A 71 -6.63 3.17 16.80
C LEU A 71 -5.18 3.65 16.87
N ARG A 72 -4.57 3.96 15.72
CA ARG A 72 -3.15 4.31 15.64
C ARG A 72 -2.88 5.25 14.44
N PRO A 73 -2.87 6.58 14.65
CA PRO A 73 -2.88 7.55 13.54
C PRO A 73 -1.66 7.43 12.61
N GLY A 74 -0.46 7.15 13.15
CA GLY A 74 0.75 6.97 12.34
C GLY A 74 0.74 5.72 11.45
N LEU A 75 0.09 4.64 11.89
CA LEU A 75 -0.07 3.42 11.09
C LEU A 75 -1.24 3.56 10.10
N GLY A 76 -2.32 4.22 10.52
CA GLY A 76 -3.46 4.48 9.65
C GLY A 76 -3.13 5.33 8.43
N ALA A 77 -2.30 6.38 8.58
CA ALA A 77 -1.83 7.17 7.44
C ALA A 77 -1.07 6.31 6.41
N ALA A 78 -0.23 5.38 6.90
CA ALA A 78 0.50 4.45 6.06
C ALA A 78 -0.42 3.42 5.37
N LEU A 79 -1.45 2.94 6.08
CA LEU A 79 -2.48 2.07 5.49
C LEU A 79 -3.30 2.81 4.42
N LEU A 80 -3.60 4.09 4.62
CA LEU A 80 -4.29 4.92 3.63
C LEU A 80 -3.44 5.12 2.37
N ALA A 81 -2.14 5.39 2.54
CA ALA A 81 -1.20 5.48 1.43
C ALA A 81 -1.09 4.14 0.67
N GLY A 82 -1.03 3.02 1.40
CA GLY A 82 -1.06 1.68 0.82
C GLY A 82 -2.36 1.38 0.07
N PHE A 83 -3.50 1.78 0.62
CA PHE A 83 -4.80 1.66 -0.03
C PHE A 83 -4.83 2.43 -1.36
N ALA A 84 -4.40 3.70 -1.35
CA ALA A 84 -4.35 4.52 -2.56
C ALA A 84 -3.45 3.90 -3.64
N ALA A 85 -2.27 3.39 -3.26
CA ALA A 85 -1.38 2.68 -4.17
C ALA A 85 -2.02 1.39 -4.73
N GLY A 86 -2.71 0.62 -3.90
CA GLY A 86 -3.43 -0.59 -4.31
C GLY A 86 -4.57 -0.29 -5.28
N VAL A 87 -5.38 0.73 -5.02
CA VAL A 87 -6.44 1.21 -5.93
C VAL A 87 -5.85 1.66 -7.25
N LEU A 88 -4.76 2.43 -7.22
CA LEU A 88 -4.08 2.89 -8.43
C LEU A 88 -3.56 1.71 -9.27
N ALA A 89 -3.00 0.68 -8.63
CA ALA A 89 -2.59 -0.54 -9.30
C ALA A 89 -3.77 -1.28 -9.93
N ILE A 90 -4.89 -1.42 -9.23
CA ILE A 90 -6.11 -2.05 -9.76
C ILE A 90 -6.63 -1.26 -10.98
N ALA A 91 -6.70 0.07 -10.87
CA ALA A 91 -7.15 0.93 -11.96
C ALA A 91 -6.20 0.88 -13.17
N PHE A 92 -4.90 0.86 -12.93
CA PHE A 92 -3.88 0.78 -13.99
C PHE A 92 -3.94 -0.57 -14.72
N PHE A 93 -3.89 -1.69 -13.98
CA PHE A 93 -3.95 -3.02 -14.59
C PHE A 93 -5.33 -3.36 -15.17
N GLY A 94 -6.41 -2.94 -14.50
CA GLY A 94 -7.77 -3.09 -14.98
C GLY A 94 -8.05 -2.25 -16.23
N GLY A 95 -7.57 -1.01 -16.27
CA GLY A 95 -7.67 -0.12 -17.43
C GLY A 95 -6.88 -0.62 -18.63
N MET A 96 -5.66 -1.12 -18.43
CA MET A 96 -4.88 -1.74 -19.52
C MET A 96 -5.60 -2.96 -20.12
N ARG A 97 -6.30 -3.76 -19.31
CA ARG A 97 -7.10 -4.90 -19.79
C ARG A 97 -8.31 -4.52 -20.64
N MET A 98 -8.78 -3.27 -20.58
CA MET A 98 -9.89 -2.80 -21.43
C MET A 98 -9.43 -2.19 -22.75
N LEU A 99 -8.13 -1.90 -22.90
CA LEU A 99 -7.55 -1.29 -24.10
C LEU A 99 -6.97 -2.32 -25.09
N THR A 100 -6.91 -3.60 -24.71
CA THR A 100 -6.49 -4.75 -25.53
C THR A 100 -7.65 -5.69 -25.77
#